data_AF-A0A8K0I2S2-F1
#
_entry.id   AF-A0A8K0I2S2-F1
#
_cell.length_a   1.000
_cell.length_b   1.000
_cell.length_c   1.000
_cell.angle_alpha   90.00
_cell.angle_beta   90.00
_cell.angle_gamma   90.00
#
_symmetry.space_group_name_H-M   'P 1'
#
loop_
_entity.id
_entity.type
_entity.pdbx_description
1 polymer ?
#
loop_
_entity_poly.entity_id
_entity_poly.type
_entity_poly.pdbx_seq_one_letter_code
_entity_poly.pdbx_strand_id
1 'polypeptide(L)'
;MGLLGPQQPRGEQAIATKMSSRRNRISDEEINELISKLQSLLPESRRRNIGRASASKLLKETCSYIKSLHREVDDLSDRLSDLIATMDSNSPQAEIIRSLLRS
;
A
#
# COMPACT_ATOMS: atom_id res chain seq x y z
N MET A 1 64.57 -34.16 -29.05
CA MET A 1 64.01 -32.97 -29.72
C MET A 1 62.86 -33.43 -30.60
N GLY A 2 61.63 -33.29 -30.12
CA GLY A 2 60.41 -33.79 -30.76
C GLY A 2 59.20 -33.42 -29.90
N LEU A 3 58.73 -32.19 -30.08
CA LEU A 3 57.48 -31.64 -29.57
C LEU A 3 56.30 -32.21 -30.36
N LEU A 4 55.27 -32.74 -29.69
CA LEU A 4 53.85 -32.33 -29.79
C LEU A 4 52.98 -33.27 -28.95
N GLY A 5 52.39 -32.74 -27.87
CA GLY A 5 51.40 -33.47 -27.07
C GLY A 5 50.01 -33.45 -27.72
N PRO A 6 49.13 -34.42 -27.41
CA PRO A 6 47.74 -34.38 -27.85
C PRO A 6 46.95 -33.32 -27.07
N GLN A 7 46.25 -32.50 -27.83
CA GLN A 7 45.34 -31.44 -27.42
C GLN A 7 44.11 -32.04 -26.74
N GLN A 8 43.88 -31.71 -25.47
CA GLN A 8 42.64 -32.05 -24.77
C GLN A 8 41.71 -30.82 -24.75
N PRO A 9 40.54 -30.85 -25.40
CA PRO A 9 39.66 -29.70 -25.42
C PRO A 9 38.97 -29.50 -24.07
N ARG A 10 39.28 -28.34 -23.48
CA ARG A 10 38.33 -27.37 -22.92
C ARG A 10 37.12 -27.94 -22.18
N GLY A 11 37.26 -27.96 -20.85
CA GLY A 11 36.41 -27.15 -19.98
C GLY A 11 34.92 -27.18 -20.27
N GLU A 12 34.28 -28.31 -20.02
CA GLU A 12 32.87 -28.31 -19.69
C GLU A 12 32.74 -27.91 -18.22
N GLN A 13 32.96 -26.62 -17.95
CA GLN A 13 32.45 -26.00 -16.75
C GLN A 13 30.95 -26.19 -16.83
N ALA A 14 30.44 -27.15 -16.06
CA ALA A 14 29.09 -27.14 -15.59
C ALA A 14 28.88 -25.77 -14.95
N ILE A 15 28.45 -24.81 -15.76
CA ILE A 15 27.65 -23.70 -15.29
C ILE A 15 26.37 -24.37 -14.81
N ALA A 16 26.44 -24.93 -13.60
CA ALA A 16 25.37 -24.77 -12.67
C ALA A 16 25.20 -23.25 -12.59
N THR A 17 24.45 -22.70 -13.54
CA THR A 17 23.50 -21.64 -13.32
C THR A 17 22.61 -22.17 -12.21
N LYS A 18 23.16 -22.14 -10.99
CA LYS A 18 22.54 -21.52 -9.86
C LYS A 18 22.22 -20.12 -10.35
N MET A 19 21.19 -20.04 -11.20
CA MET A 19 20.10 -19.13 -10.99
C MET A 19 19.77 -19.35 -9.51
N SER A 20 20.54 -18.68 -8.66
CA SER A 20 19.97 -17.97 -7.56
C SER A 20 18.85 -17.20 -8.25
N SER A 21 17.68 -17.84 -8.33
CA SER A 21 16.44 -17.14 -8.11
C SER A 21 16.81 -16.28 -6.92
N ARG A 22 17.22 -15.03 -7.21
CA ARG A 22 17.16 -13.91 -6.30
C ARG A 22 15.68 -13.84 -6.01
N ARG A 23 15.24 -14.80 -5.19
CA ARG A 23 13.95 -14.89 -4.59
C ARG A 23 13.92 -13.54 -3.93
N ASN A 24 13.06 -12.68 -4.46
CA ASN A 24 12.83 -11.32 -4.04
C ASN A 24 12.42 -11.39 -2.57
N ARG A 25 13.40 -11.66 -1.72
CA ARG A 25 13.25 -11.95 -0.32
C ARG A 25 13.16 -10.57 0.26
N ILE A 26 11.92 -10.13 0.39
CA ILE A 26 11.56 -9.01 1.24
C ILE A 26 12.38 -9.15 2.52
N SER A 27 13.18 -8.13 2.77
CA SER A 27 14.08 -8.05 3.93
C SER A 27 13.26 -7.59 5.14
N ASP A 28 13.70 -7.95 6.35
CA ASP A 28 13.01 -7.53 7.57
C ASP A 28 13.01 -6.00 7.71
N GLU A 29 14.02 -5.32 7.18
CA GLU A 29 14.07 -3.85 7.08
C GLU A 29 12.92 -3.30 6.22
N GLU A 30 12.68 -3.89 5.04
CA GLU A 30 11.58 -3.49 4.15
C GLU A 30 10.22 -3.71 4.81
N ILE A 31 10.06 -4.80 5.58
CA ILE A 31 8.84 -5.06 6.37
C ILE A 31 8.65 -3.98 7.44
N ASN A 32 9.71 -3.64 8.18
CA ASN A 32 9.65 -2.62 9.23
C ASN A 32 9.35 -1.22 8.67
N GLU A 33 9.88 -0.88 7.50
CA GLU A 33 9.53 0.36 6.80
C GLU A 33 8.05 0.40 6.42
N LEU A 34 7.49 -0.69 5.89
CA LEU A 34 6.08 -0.78 5.54
C LEU A 34 5.18 -0.66 6.78
N ILE A 35 5.56 -1.31 7.88
CA ILE A 35 4.88 -1.18 9.18
C ILE A 35 4.89 0.28 9.66
N SER A 36 6.03 0.96 9.57
CA SER A 36 6.17 2.37 9.97
C SER A 36 5.28 3.28 9.11
N LYS A 37 5.24 3.04 7.79
CA LYS A 37 4.35 3.76 6.86
C LYS A 37 2.89 3.52 7.20
N LEU A 38 2.47 2.28 7.46
CA LEU A 38 1.09 1.95 7.85
C LEU A 38 0.69 2.62 9.17
N GLN A 39 1.57 2.62 10.18
CA GLN A 39 1.35 3.35 11.42
C GLN A 39 1.11 4.84 11.16
N SER A 40 1.87 5.44 10.24
CA SER A 40 1.71 6.83 9.83
C SER A 40 0.43 7.14 9.05
N LEU A 41 -0.38 6.15 8.68
CA LEU A 41 -1.68 6.41 8.04
C LEU A 41 -2.84 6.42 9.04
N LEU A 42 -2.61 5.92 10.25
CA LEU A 42 -3.62 5.85 11.28
C LEU A 42 -3.76 7.18 12.03
N PRO A 43 -4.97 7.49 12.56
CA PRO A 43 -5.16 8.67 13.40
C PRO A 43 -4.38 8.53 14.72
N GLU A 44 -3.98 9.67 15.29
CA GLU A 44 -3.11 9.74 16.49
C GLU A 44 -3.64 8.94 17.68
N SER A 45 -4.95 8.91 17.87
CA SER A 45 -5.62 8.12 18.92
C SER A 45 -5.38 6.62 18.77
N ARG A 46 -5.33 6.13 17.52
CA ARG A 46 -5.10 4.73 17.18
C ARG A 46 -3.60 4.41 17.13
N ARG A 47 -2.75 5.34 16.68
CA ARG A 47 -1.28 5.21 16.73
C ARG A 47 -0.77 4.98 18.15
N ARG A 48 -1.27 5.74 19.13
CA ARG A 48 -0.86 5.61 20.54
C ARG A 48 -1.16 4.24 21.15
N ASN A 49 -2.24 3.60 20.68
CA ASN A 49 -2.61 2.23 21.06
C ASN A 49 -1.77 1.14 20.37
N ILE A 50 -1.04 1.50 19.31
CA ILE A 50 -0.34 0.58 18.41
C ILE A 50 1.17 0.55 18.64
N GLY A 51 1.74 1.48 19.42
CA GLY A 51 3.18 1.54 19.70
C GLY A 51 3.82 0.29 20.32
N ARG A 52 3.03 -0.73 20.71
CA ARG A 52 3.47 -2.06 21.15
C ARG A 52 2.71 -3.22 20.49
N ALA A 53 1.96 -2.96 19.42
CA ALA A 53 1.12 -3.95 18.75
C ALA A 53 1.92 -4.79 17.74
N SER A 54 1.55 -6.06 17.57
CA SER A 54 2.10 -6.91 16.51
C SER A 54 1.76 -6.35 15.12
N ALA A 55 2.56 -6.70 14.11
CA ALA A 55 2.29 -6.37 12.71
C ALA A 55 0.88 -6.81 12.27
N SER A 56 0.43 -7.99 12.71
CA SER A 56 -0.93 -8.50 12.43
C SER A 56 -2.03 -7.62 13.02
N LYS A 57 -1.84 -7.10 14.24
CA LYS A 57 -2.78 -6.18 14.87
C LYS A 57 -2.79 -4.83 14.16
N LEU A 58 -1.63 -4.29 13.81
CA LEU A 58 -1.53 -3.06 13.01
C LEU A 58 -2.28 -3.18 11.68
N LEU A 59 -2.06 -4.28 10.95
CA LEU A 59 -2.74 -4.53 9.67
C LEU A 59 -4.26 -4.60 9.85
N LYS A 60 -4.73 -5.34 10.88
CA LYS A 60 -6.16 -5.42 11.19
C LYS A 60 -6.76 -4.06 11.52
N GLU A 61 -6.07 -3.27 12.33
CA GLU A 61 -6.48 -1.91 12.69
C GLU A 61 -6.52 -0.99 11.47
N THR A 62 -5.55 -1.11 10.57
CA THR A 62 -5.53 -0.34 9.32
C THR A 62 -6.67 -0.72 8.39
N CYS A 63 -6.92 -2.02 8.20
CA CYS A 63 -8.07 -2.49 7.43
C CYS A 63 -9.40 -2.05 8.06
N SER A 64 -9.49 -2.04 9.39
CA SER A 64 -10.67 -1.54 10.11
C SER A 64 -10.88 -0.04 9.88
N TYR A 65 -9.81 0.74 9.91
CA TYR A 65 -9.86 2.18 9.64
C TYR A 65 -10.24 2.49 8.19
N ILE A 66 -9.69 1.77 7.21
CA ILE A 66 -10.10 1.91 5.80
C ILE A 66 -11.61 1.64 5.65
N LYS A 67 -12.12 0.60 6.31
CA LYS A 67 -13.56 0.30 6.29
C LYS A 67 -14.42 1.38 6.95
N SER A 68 -13.93 2.00 8.03
CA SER A 68 -14.68 3.11 8.65
C SER A 68 -14.69 4.33 7.75
N LEU A 69 -13.54 4.67 7.14
CA LEU A 69 -13.46 5.77 6.17
C LEU A 69 -14.41 5.57 4.98
N HIS A 70 -14.48 4.36 4.42
CA HIS A 70 -15.43 4.08 3.34
C HIS A 70 -16.88 4.34 3.78
N ARG A 71 -17.27 3.86 4.96
CA ARG A 71 -18.61 4.11 5.50
C ARG A 71 -18.87 5.59 5.75
N GLU A 72 -17.89 6.30 6.31
CA GLU A 72 -18.01 7.75 6.54
C GLU A 72 -18.19 8.51 5.21
N VAL A 73 -17.46 8.11 4.17
CA VAL A 73 -17.62 8.68 2.82
C VAL A 73 -19.00 8.37 2.25
N ASP A 74 -19.46 7.12 2.35
CA ASP A 74 -20.79 6.72 1.87
C ASP A 74 -21.90 7.49 2.61
N ASP A 75 -21.88 7.48 3.96
CA ASP A 75 -22.85 8.19 4.80
C ASP A 75 -22.86 9.71 4.52
N LEU A 76 -21.68 10.32 4.34
CA LEU A 76 -21.58 11.75 4.00
C LEU A 76 -22.12 12.02 2.59
N SER A 77 -21.88 11.12 1.64
CA SER A 77 -22.36 11.24 0.26
C SER A 77 -23.88 11.14 0.19
N ASP A 78 -24.49 10.22 0.94
CA ASP A 78 -25.94 10.09 1.04
C ASP A 78 -26.57 11.33 1.68
N ARG A 79 -26.03 11.78 2.83
CA ARG A 79 -26.51 12.99 3.51
C ARG A 79 -26.39 14.24 2.64
N LEU A 80 -25.32 14.35 1.87
CA LEU A 80 -25.14 15.45 0.92
C LEU A 80 -26.15 15.36 -0.22
N SER A 81 -26.40 14.17 -0.75
CA SER A 81 -27.40 13.94 -1.80
C SER A 81 -28.80 14.34 -1.35
N ASP A 82 -29.20 13.94 -0.13
CA ASP A 82 -30.47 14.33 0.48
C ASP A 82 -30.57 15.83 0.70
N LEU A 83 -29.49 16.46 1.19
CA LEU A 83 -29.44 17.91 1.39
C LEU A 83 -29.61 18.65 0.06
N ILE A 84 -28.97 18.19 -1.01
CA ILE A 84 -29.10 18.80 -2.34
C ILE A 84 -30.51 18.57 -2.91
N ALA A 85 -31.12 17.40 -2.69
CA ALA A 85 -32.46 17.08 -3.17
C ALA A 85 -33.56 17.90 -2.49
N THR A 86 -33.37 18.25 -1.21
CA THR A 86 -34.33 19.04 -0.42
C THR A 86 -34.13 20.55 -0.54
N MET A 87 -32.96 21.00 -0.99
CA MET A 87 -32.62 22.40 -1.13
C MET A 87 -33.25 23.01 -2.39
N ASP A 88 -33.73 24.25 -2.30
CA ASP A 88 -34.16 24.99 -3.49
C ASP A 88 -32.96 25.20 -4.42
N SER A 89 -33.06 24.59 -5.59
CA SER A 89 -32.05 24.60 -6.65
C SER A 89 -31.68 25.99 -7.17
N ASN A 90 -32.48 27.02 -6.90
CA ASN A 90 -32.24 28.42 -7.27
C ASN A 90 -31.69 29.27 -6.10
N SER A 91 -31.47 28.68 -4.93
CA SER A 91 -30.94 29.40 -3.79
C SER A 91 -29.42 29.65 -3.91
N PRO A 92 -28.90 30.77 -3.37
CA PRO A 92 -27.46 31.05 -3.38
C PRO A 92 -26.64 29.98 -2.62
N GLN A 93 -27.25 29.31 -1.64
CA GLN A 93 -26.66 28.18 -0.92
C GLN A 93 -26.42 26.98 -1.84
N ALA A 94 -27.35 26.70 -2.76
CA ALA A 94 -27.21 25.64 -3.75
C ALA A 94 -26.07 25.92 -4.74
N GLU A 95 -25.89 27.19 -5.11
CA GLU A 95 -24.82 27.61 -6.00
C GLU A 95 -23.43 27.45 -5.35
N ILE A 96 -23.30 27.79 -4.07
CA ILE A 96 -22.07 27.56 -3.28
C ILE A 96 -21.73 26.06 -3.24
N ILE A 97 -22.69 25.20 -2.90
CA ILE A 97 -22.45 23.75 -2.80
C ILE A 97 -22.06 23.18 -4.17
N ARG A 98 -22.73 23.56 -5.26
CA ARG A 98 -22.35 23.14 -6.63
C ARG A 98 -20.95 23.62 -7.03
N SER A 99 -20.55 24.81 -6.59
CA SER A 99 -19.20 25.33 -6.83
C SER A 99 -18.14 24.51 -6.10
N LEU A 100 -18.41 24.06 -4.88
CA LEU A 100 -17.51 23.22 -4.09
C LEU A 100 -17.37 21.79 -4.64
N LEU A 101 -18.38 21.29 -5.37
CA LEU A 101 -18.38 19.95 -5.96
C LEU A 101 -17.80 19.88 -7.38
N ARG A 102 -17.60 21.03 -8.04
CA ARG A 102 -17.08 21.10 -9.42
C ARG A 102 -15.54 21.14 -9.48
N SER A 103 -14.87 21.35 -8.35
CA SER A 103 -13.40 21.46 -8.24
C SER A 103 -12.68 20.13 -8.33
#